data_AF-A0A960HN94-F1
#
_entry.id   AF-A0A960HN94-F1
#
_cell.length_a   1.000
_cell.length_b   1.000
_cell.length_c   1.000
_cell.angle_alpha   90.00
_cell.angle_beta   90.00
_cell.angle_gamma   90.00
#
_symmetry.space_group_name_H-M   'P 1'
#
loop_
_entity.id
_entity.type
_entity.pdbx_description
1 polymer ?
#
loop_
_entity_poly.entity_id
_entity_poly.type
_entity_poly.pdbx_seq_one_letter_code
_entity_poly.pdbx_strand_id
1 'polypeptide(L)'
;PPIWLHGDLHPNNLIVDRGRIAAVIDFGDLTAGDPATDLGVAWTLLPAEVRPLLREVLDVDDDTWGRGRGWALSLGLAYLAHSADDPDFGRCGLATIDAVLADA
;
A
#
# COMPACT_ATOMS: atom_id res chain seq x y z
N PRO A 1 10.46 -4.52 -16.07
CA PRO A 1 10.43 -3.31 -16.93
C PRO A 1 9.58 -2.24 -16.23
N PRO A 2 9.85 -0.94 -16.42
CA PRO A 2 9.02 0.10 -15.82
C PRO A 2 7.61 0.06 -16.40
N ILE A 3 6.60 0.13 -15.53
CA ILE A 3 5.18 0.21 -15.91
C ILE A 3 4.56 1.47 -15.30
N TRP A 4 3.35 1.84 -15.73
CA TRP A 4 2.59 2.92 -15.09
C TRP A 4 2.16 2.50 -13.69
N LEU A 5 2.37 3.41 -12.74
CA LEU A 5 2.07 3.25 -11.32
C LEU A 5 1.18 4.39 -10.86
N HIS A 6 0.29 4.12 -9.92
CA HIS A 6 -0.38 5.18 -9.16
C HIS A 6 0.64 6.04 -8.40
N GLY A 7 1.65 5.40 -7.80
CA GLY A 7 2.75 6.07 -7.08
C GLY A 7 2.46 6.30 -5.60
N ASP A 8 1.20 6.58 -5.25
CA ASP A 8 0.74 6.74 -3.85
C ASP A 8 -0.53 5.91 -3.56
N LEU A 9 -0.53 4.61 -3.85
CA LEU A 9 -1.74 3.77 -3.67
C LEU A 9 -1.90 3.34 -2.21
N HIS A 10 -2.81 3.99 -1.49
CA HIS A 10 -3.11 3.70 -0.08
C HIS A 10 -4.59 3.93 0.26
N PRO A 11 -5.07 3.56 1.47
CA PRO A 11 -6.50 3.57 1.80
C PRO A 11 -7.22 4.90 1.61
N ASN A 12 -6.55 6.05 1.81
CA ASN A 12 -7.22 7.35 1.66
C ASN A 12 -7.43 7.74 0.19
N ASN A 13 -6.75 7.07 -0.74
CA ASN A 13 -6.91 7.26 -2.18
C ASN A 13 -7.93 6.27 -2.79
N LEU A 14 -8.65 5.50 -1.94
CA LEU A 14 -9.70 4.58 -2.35
C LEU A 14 -11.09 5.04 -1.86
N ILE A 15 -12.05 5.11 -2.77
CA ILE A 15 -13.45 5.39 -2.45
C ILE A 15 -14.22 4.07 -2.39
N VAL A 16 -14.93 3.84 -1.30
CA VAL A 16 -15.75 2.62 -1.08
C VAL A 16 -17.23 2.99 -1.05
N ASP A 17 -18.03 2.38 -1.94
CA ASP A 17 -19.50 2.42 -1.90
C ASP A 17 -20.03 1.02 -1.56
N ARG A 18 -20.84 0.92 -0.49
CA ARG A 18 -21.50 -0.33 -0.06
C ARG A 18 -20.54 -1.54 -0.01
N GLY A 19 -19.36 -1.33 0.56
CA GLY A 19 -18.34 -2.37 0.76
C GLY A 19 -17.58 -2.77 -0.52
N ARG A 20 -17.69 -2.00 -1.60
CA ARG A 20 -16.94 -2.22 -2.85
C ARG A 20 -16.14 -0.98 -3.21
N ILE A 21 -14.93 -1.19 -3.74
CA ILE A 21 -14.13 -0.10 -4.31
C ILE A 21 -14.91 0.49 -5.50
N ALA A 22 -15.24 1.78 -5.42
CA ALA A 22 -15.97 2.54 -6.41
C ALA A 22 -15.06 3.45 -7.24
N ALA A 23 -13.97 3.96 -6.65
CA ALA A 23 -12.99 4.78 -7.37
C ALA A 23 -11.60 4.71 -6.71
N VAL A 24 -10.59 5.04 -7.51
CA VAL A 24 -9.23 5.39 -7.10
C VAL A 24 -9.02 6.86 -7.46
N ILE A 25 -8.43 7.65 -6.58
CA ILE A 25 -8.22 9.10 -6.75
C ILE A 25 -6.77 9.48 -6.46
N ASP A 26 -6.44 10.75 -6.71
CA ASP A 26 -5.12 11.34 -6.42
C ASP A 26 -3.94 10.74 -7.21
N PHE A 27 -4.03 10.87 -8.54
CA PHE A 27 -2.98 10.47 -9.48
C PHE A 27 -1.85 11.51 -9.62
N GLY A 28 -1.60 12.32 -8.58
CA GLY A 28 -0.54 13.35 -8.60
C GLY A 28 0.86 12.77 -8.80
N ASP A 29 1.08 11.55 -8.27
CA ASP A 29 2.36 10.82 -8.31
C ASP A 29 2.46 9.80 -9.45
N LEU A 30 1.52 9.84 -10.41
CA LEU A 30 1.47 8.94 -11.55
C LEU A 30 2.80 8.96 -12.33
N THR A 31 3.48 7.82 -12.37
CA THR A 31 4.83 7.71 -12.94
C THR A 31 5.10 6.35 -13.55
N ALA A 32 6.22 6.22 -14.27
CA ALA A 32 6.72 4.95 -14.76
C ALA A 32 7.83 4.42 -13.83
N GLY A 33 7.68 3.21 -13.29
CA GLY A 33 8.62 2.69 -12.31
C GLY A 33 8.48 1.20 -11.98
N ASP A 34 9.03 0.82 -10.83
CA ASP A 34 8.96 -0.53 -10.30
C ASP A 34 7.51 -0.88 -9.89
N PRO A 35 6.88 -1.94 -10.45
CA PRO A 35 5.54 -2.38 -10.07
C PRO A 35 5.36 -2.64 -8.57
N ALA A 36 6.45 -2.92 -7.84
CA ALA A 36 6.41 -3.14 -6.40
C ALA A 36 5.89 -1.94 -5.60
N THR A 37 5.97 -0.70 -6.11
CA THR A 37 5.53 0.49 -5.39
C THR A 37 4.05 0.44 -5.02
N ASP A 38 3.18 0.13 -5.98
CA ASP A 38 1.72 0.07 -5.74
C ASP A 38 1.30 -1.17 -4.93
N LEU A 39 2.17 -2.19 -4.83
CA LEU A 39 1.91 -3.36 -3.98
C LEU A 39 1.96 -3.06 -2.48
N GLY A 40 2.51 -1.91 -2.08
CA GLY A 40 2.48 -1.44 -0.69
C GLY A 40 1.07 -1.44 -0.09
N VAL A 41 0.04 -1.25 -0.94
CA VAL A 41 -1.38 -1.29 -0.55
C VAL A 41 -1.79 -2.58 0.16
N ALA A 42 -1.10 -3.70 -0.09
CA ALA A 42 -1.40 -4.98 0.56
C ALA A 42 -1.23 -4.92 2.09
N TRP A 43 -0.33 -4.08 2.60
CA TRP A 43 -0.10 -3.91 4.04
C TRP A 43 -0.78 -2.69 4.63
N THR A 44 -1.00 -1.64 3.83
CA THR A 44 -1.69 -0.43 4.31
C THR A 44 -3.22 -0.63 4.38
N LEU A 45 -3.79 -1.54 3.58
CA LEU A 45 -5.23 -1.75 3.48
C LEU A 45 -5.70 -3.13 3.95
N LEU A 46 -5.01 -4.21 3.52
CA LEU A 46 -5.58 -5.55 3.61
C LEU A 46 -5.21 -6.26 4.94
N PRO A 47 -6.17 -7.00 5.53
CA PRO A 47 -5.87 -8.00 6.55
C PRO A 47 -4.87 -9.04 6.05
N ALA A 48 -4.02 -9.56 6.93
CA ALA A 48 -2.95 -10.50 6.58
C ALA A 48 -3.47 -11.74 5.86
N GLU A 49 -4.64 -12.25 6.25
CA GLU A 49 -5.28 -13.42 5.67
C GLU A 49 -5.74 -13.24 4.22
N VAL A 50 -5.87 -12.00 3.72
CA VAL A 50 -6.30 -11.70 2.35
C VAL A 50 -5.11 -11.44 1.41
N ARG A 51 -3.94 -11.06 1.95
CA ARG A 51 -2.76 -10.73 1.15
C ARG A 51 -2.32 -11.86 0.20
N PRO A 52 -2.34 -13.15 0.58
CA PRO A 52 -2.02 -14.24 -0.35
C PRO A 52 -2.91 -14.27 -1.59
N LEU A 53 -4.22 -13.98 -1.43
CA LEU A 53 -5.16 -13.93 -2.55
C LEU A 53 -4.84 -12.78 -3.51
N LEU A 54 -4.51 -11.59 -2.99
CA LEU A 54 -4.09 -10.47 -3.83
C LEU A 54 -2.83 -10.85 -4.63
N ARG A 55 -1.86 -11.45 -3.95
CA ARG A 55 -0.60 -11.88 -4.57
C ARG A 55 -0.83 -12.90 -5.69
N GLU A 56 -1.70 -13.89 -5.45
CA GLU A 56 -2.09 -14.90 -6.43
C GLU A 56 -2.77 -14.28 -7.66
N VAL A 57 -3.77 -13.42 -7.44
CA VAL A 57 -4.53 -12.77 -8.54
C VAL A 57 -3.63 -11.88 -9.41
N LEU A 58 -2.62 -11.25 -8.83
CA LEU A 58 -1.67 -10.40 -9.54
C LEU A 58 -0.48 -11.17 -10.14
N ASP A 59 -0.33 -12.47 -9.85
CA ASP A 59 0.77 -13.33 -10.31
C ASP A 59 2.17 -12.73 -10.01
N VAL A 60 2.36 -12.29 -8.76
CA VAL A 60 3.58 -11.58 -8.34
C VAL A 60 4.61 -12.54 -7.73
N ASP A 61 5.83 -12.52 -8.28
CA ASP A 61 6.98 -13.27 -7.78
C ASP A 61 7.44 -12.85 -6.36
N ASP A 62 8.23 -13.71 -5.71
CA ASP A 62 8.69 -13.48 -4.33
C ASP A 62 9.49 -12.19 -4.19
N ASP A 63 10.33 -11.87 -5.18
CA ASP A 63 11.20 -10.69 -5.15
C ASP A 63 10.39 -9.40 -5.22
N THR A 64 9.37 -9.34 -6.10
CA THR A 64 8.51 -8.18 -6.28
C THR A 64 7.55 -8.02 -5.10
N TRP A 65 7.06 -9.13 -4.54
CA TRP A 65 6.29 -9.12 -3.30
C TRP A 65 7.12 -8.60 -2.12
N GLY A 66 8.38 -9.06 -2.00
CA GLY A 66 9.33 -8.59 -0.98
C GLY A 66 9.64 -7.10 -1.10
N ARG A 67 9.83 -6.58 -2.32
CA ARG A 67 9.98 -5.13 -2.54
C ARG A 67 8.69 -4.37 -2.20
N GLY A 68 7.52 -4.92 -2.49
CA GLY A 68 6.23 -4.33 -2.10
C GLY A 68 6.09 -4.17 -0.58
N ARG A 69 6.53 -5.18 0.18
CA ARG A 69 6.62 -5.09 1.64
C ARG A 69 7.58 -3.99 2.10
N GLY A 70 8.72 -3.84 1.41
CA GLY A 70 9.66 -2.75 1.65
C GLY A 70 9.05 -1.36 1.39
N TRP A 71 8.28 -1.21 0.31
CA TRP A 71 7.55 0.02 0.01
C TRP A 71 6.50 0.34 1.08
N ALA A 72 5.74 -0.65 1.54
CA ALA A 72 4.81 -0.48 2.66
C ALA A 72 5.51 0.02 3.92
N LEU A 73 6.68 -0.52 4.27
CA LEU A 73 7.45 -0.03 5.41
C LEU A 73 7.87 1.44 5.24
N SER A 74 8.35 1.81 4.04
CA SER A 74 8.74 3.19 3.73
C SER A 74 7.57 4.16 3.84
N LEU A 75 6.41 3.79 3.30
CA LEU A 75 5.18 4.60 3.38
C LEU A 75 4.69 4.70 4.82
N GLY A 76 4.65 3.60 5.56
CA GLY A 76 4.23 3.59 6.97
C GLY A 76 5.10 4.48 7.85
N LEU A 77 6.42 4.48 7.62
CA LEU A 77 7.35 5.39 8.29
C LEU A 77 7.11 6.86 7.90
N ALA A 78 6.89 7.14 6.61
CA ALA A 78 6.60 8.50 6.14
C ALA A 78 5.29 9.02 6.75
N TYR A 79 4.23 8.21 6.76
CA TYR A 79 2.93 8.57 7.33
C TYR A 79 3.06 8.87 8.82
N LEU A 80 3.78 8.02 9.57
CA LEU A 80 4.02 8.25 10.99
C LEU A 80 4.84 9.52 11.23
N ALA A 81 5.93 9.72 10.49
CA ALA A 81 6.83 10.86 10.67
C ALA A 81 6.18 12.21 10.33
N HIS A 82 5.17 12.22 9.45
CA HIS A 82 4.50 13.42 8.95
C HIS A 82 3.03 13.54 9.41
N SER A 83 2.66 12.92 10.53
CA SER A 83 1.28 12.88 11.05
C SER A 83 0.96 13.89 12.16
N ALA A 84 1.77 14.95 12.30
CA ALA A 84 1.64 15.89 13.42
C ALA A 84 0.29 16.64 13.43
N ASP A 85 -0.28 16.87 12.26
CA ASP A 85 -1.55 17.56 12.01
C ASP A 85 -2.71 16.60 11.67
N ASP A 86 -2.41 15.35 11.33
CA ASP A 86 -3.40 14.30 11.02
C ASP A 86 -3.14 13.00 11.83
N PRO A 87 -3.85 12.82 12.96
CA PRO A 87 -3.76 11.61 13.77
C PRO A 87 -4.23 10.33 13.07
N ASP A 88 -5.08 10.40 12.04
CA ASP A 88 -5.50 9.23 11.26
C ASP A 88 -4.33 8.73 10.40
N PHE A 89 -3.56 9.65 9.83
CA PHE A 89 -2.34 9.32 9.10
C PHE A 89 -1.30 8.64 10.00
N GLY A 90 -1.16 9.10 11.25
CA GLY A 90 -0.29 8.47 12.25
C GLY A 90 -0.73 7.06 12.61
N ARG A 91 -2.03 6.83 12.78
CA ARG A 91 -2.61 5.49 12.99
C ARG A 91 -2.37 4.57 11.80
N CYS A 92 -2.58 5.08 10.59
CA CYS A 92 -2.33 4.34 9.35
C CYS A 92 -0.85 3.91 9.24
N GLY A 93 0.07 4.84 9.55
CA GLY A 93 1.51 4.56 9.56
C GLY A 93 1.89 3.46 10.54
N LEU A 94 1.44 3.54 11.79
CA LEU A 94 1.69 2.51 12.81
C LEU A 94 1.10 1.16 12.42
N ALA A 95 -0.17 1.13 11.98
CA ALA A 95 -0.83 -0.11 11.56
C ALA A 95 -0.11 -0.78 10.38
N THR A 96 0.39 0.02 9.43
CA THR A 96 1.19 -0.47 8.30
C THR A 96 2.51 -1.08 8.77
N ILE A 97 3.23 -0.40 9.68
CA ILE A 97 4.49 -0.91 10.24
C ILE A 97 4.25 -2.25 10.97
N ASP A 98 3.24 -2.32 11.83
CA ASP A 98 2.88 -3.54 12.55
C ASP A 98 2.50 -4.67 11.59
N ALA A 99 1.71 -4.36 10.56
CA ALA A 99 1.33 -5.30 9.50
C ALA A 99 2.54 -5.86 8.74
N VAL A 100 3.53 -5.02 8.44
CA VAL A 100 4.77 -5.43 7.79
C VAL A 100 5.59 -6.32 8.72
N LEU A 101 5.76 -5.95 9.99
CA LEU A 101 6.58 -6.69 10.95
C LEU A 101 5.99 -8.05 11.31
N ALA A 102 4.66 -8.17 11.32
CA ALA A 102 3.97 -9.44 11.56
C ALA A 102 4.07 -10.43 10.38
N ASP A 103 4.36 -9.96 9.17
CA ASP A 103 4.56 -10.75 7.95
C ASP A 103 6.02 -11.23 7.76
N ALA A 104 6.84 -11.19 8.81
CA ALA A 104 8.26 -11.56 8.81
C ALA A 104 8.50 -13.07 9.03
#